data_AF-A0A166R8V0-F1
#
_entry.id   AF-A0A166R8V0-F1
#
_cell.length_a   1.000
_cell.length_b   1.000
_cell.length_c   1.000
_cell.angle_alpha   90.00
_cell.angle_beta   90.00
_cell.angle_gamma   90.00
#
_symmetry.space_group_name_H-M   'P 1'
#
loop_
_entity.id
_entity.type
_entity.pdbx_description
1 polymer ?
#
loop_
_entity_poly.entity_id
_entity_poly.type
_entity_poly.pdbx_seq_one_letter_code
_entity_poly.pdbx_strand_id
1 'polypeptide(L)'
;MIDAGTNDLPIQTRTKERKTNPDALRGNKKRSTFIWPEFYARSRKTSGGNLIVTTPDAANILAEAGVKHDNETTKRAMRFVARLSGNRDDPNHEEHLIRFEPGERGKSPARLVADAGEFEQFAREASGMDVTDSENDETDTQDDSDDIVGAEADEQMDTLLNATTEGS
;
A
#
# COMPACT_ATOMS: atom_id res chain seq x y z
N MET A 1 14.53 25.54 -4.49
CA MET A 1 13.64 24.71 -3.66
C MET A 1 12.60 24.13 -4.60
N ILE A 2 12.82 22.91 -5.06
CA ILE A 2 11.78 22.12 -5.71
C ILE A 2 11.02 21.51 -4.54
N ASP A 3 9.79 21.98 -4.33
CA ASP A 3 8.89 21.40 -3.35
C ASP A 3 8.75 19.92 -3.73
N ALA A 4 9.07 19.01 -2.79
CA ALA A 4 8.86 17.58 -2.95
C ALA A 4 7.34 17.34 -2.91
N GLY A 5 6.66 17.79 -3.96
CA GLY A 5 5.23 17.67 -4.14
C GLY A 5 4.93 16.19 -4.13
N THR A 6 4.35 15.73 -3.02
CA THR A 6 3.79 14.39 -2.84
C THR A 6 3.16 13.92 -4.15
N ASN A 7 3.75 12.90 -4.79
CA ASN A 7 3.19 12.13 -5.89
C ASN A 7 1.95 11.32 -5.45
N ASP A 8 1.14 11.87 -4.54
CA ASP A 8 -0.07 11.27 -4.03
C ASP A 8 -1.09 11.21 -5.18
N LEU A 9 -1.58 10.02 -5.50
CA LEU A 9 -2.69 9.89 -6.46
C LEU A 9 -3.89 10.73 -5.98
N PRO A 10 -4.72 11.24 -6.91
CA PRO A 10 -5.94 11.98 -6.58
C PRO A 10 -6.81 11.26 -5.55
N ILE A 11 -6.88 9.93 -5.60
CA ILE A 11 -7.64 9.14 -4.63
C ILE A 11 -7.03 9.15 -3.23
N GLN A 12 -5.71 9.23 -3.07
CA GLN A 12 -5.05 9.32 -1.77
C GLN A 12 -5.24 10.69 -1.14
N THR A 13 -4.93 11.77 -1.86
CA THR A 13 -5.17 13.15 -1.39
C THR A 13 -6.62 13.32 -1.00
N ARG A 14 -7.54 12.89 -1.88
CA ARG A 14 -8.97 12.98 -1.60
C ARG A 14 -9.37 12.08 -0.44
N THR A 15 -8.83 10.88 -0.29
CA THR A 15 -9.17 10.02 0.86
C THR A 15 -8.67 10.65 2.16
N LYS A 16 -7.46 11.23 2.19
CA LYS A 16 -6.90 11.97 3.33
C LYS A 16 -7.79 13.19 3.68
N GLU A 17 -8.10 14.05 2.71
CA GLU A 17 -9.01 15.22 2.85
C GLU A 17 -10.43 14.84 3.28
N ARG A 18 -10.85 13.62 2.97
CA ARG A 18 -12.21 13.12 3.24
C ARG A 18 -12.35 12.49 4.61
N LYS A 19 -11.26 11.92 5.16
CA LYS A 19 -11.22 11.37 6.52
C LYS A 19 -11.37 12.46 7.59
N THR A 20 -11.00 13.70 7.30
CA THR A 20 -11.17 14.85 8.20
C THR A 20 -12.61 15.34 8.32
N ASN A 21 -13.49 15.07 7.34
CA ASN A 21 -14.93 15.34 7.45
C ASN A 21 -15.76 14.32 6.64
N PRO A 22 -15.94 13.09 7.15
CA PRO A 22 -16.60 12.01 6.42
C PRO A 22 -18.10 12.22 6.20
N ASP A 23 -18.72 13.15 6.92
CA ASP A 23 -20.15 13.45 6.84
C ASP A 23 -20.50 14.53 5.81
N ALA A 24 -19.52 15.33 5.38
CA ALA A 24 -19.67 16.24 4.24
C ALA A 24 -19.80 15.49 2.89
N LEU A 25 -19.47 14.20 2.86
CA LEU A 25 -19.43 13.41 1.63
C LEU A 25 -20.73 12.66 1.42
N ARG A 26 -21.20 12.67 0.17
CA ARG A 26 -22.42 11.97 -0.23
C ARG A 26 -22.18 11.04 -1.42
N GLY A 27 -23.03 10.01 -1.51
CA GLY A 27 -23.06 9.07 -2.62
C GLY A 27 -21.74 8.33 -2.84
N ASN A 28 -21.32 8.21 -4.09
CA ASN A 28 -20.16 7.39 -4.48
C ASN A 28 -18.81 8.00 -4.05
N LYS A 29 -18.76 9.32 -3.81
CA LYS A 29 -17.58 9.96 -3.24
C LYS A 29 -17.30 9.42 -1.83
N LYS A 30 -18.33 9.31 -0.97
CA LYS A 30 -18.22 8.70 0.37
C LYS A 30 -17.88 7.21 0.27
N ARG A 31 -18.54 6.45 -0.60
CA ARG A 31 -18.26 5.00 -0.73
C ARG A 31 -16.83 4.70 -1.17
N SER A 32 -16.27 5.48 -2.09
CA SER A 32 -14.90 5.28 -2.58
C SER A 32 -13.82 5.41 -1.49
N THR A 33 -14.07 6.18 -0.42
CA THR A 33 -13.09 6.36 0.67
C THR A 33 -12.97 5.17 1.60
N PHE A 34 -13.93 4.24 1.53
CA PHE A 34 -13.88 2.97 2.26
C PHE A 34 -13.30 1.86 1.40
N ILE A 35 -13.66 1.81 0.12
CA ILE A 35 -13.17 0.77 -0.80
C ILE A 35 -11.68 0.91 -1.07
N TRP A 36 -11.18 2.13 -1.31
CA TRP A 36 -9.78 2.33 -1.71
C TRP A 36 -8.77 1.88 -0.65
N PRO A 37 -8.86 2.30 0.63
CA PRO A 37 -7.90 1.86 1.65
C PRO A 37 -7.89 0.35 1.88
N GLU A 38 -9.04 -0.29 1.72
CA GLU A 38 -9.21 -1.73 1.94
C GLU A 38 -8.82 -2.58 0.72
N PHE A 39 -8.52 -1.95 -0.43
CA PHE A 39 -8.32 -2.68 -1.69
C PHE A 39 -7.24 -3.75 -1.56
N TYR A 40 -6.05 -3.39 -1.06
CA TYR A 40 -4.93 -4.33 -0.95
C TYR A 40 -5.25 -5.47 0.02
N ALA A 41 -5.70 -5.14 1.24
CA ALA A 41 -5.98 -6.10 2.30
C ALA A 41 -7.11 -7.09 1.93
N ARG A 42 -8.07 -6.66 1.12
CA ARG A 42 -9.21 -7.49 0.68
C ARG A 42 -9.01 -8.11 -0.69
N SER A 43 -7.92 -7.79 -1.38
CA SER A 43 -7.67 -8.31 -2.71
C SER A 43 -7.27 -9.78 -2.66
N ARG A 44 -7.71 -10.52 -3.68
CA ARG A 44 -7.21 -11.88 -3.95
C ARG A 44 -6.14 -11.78 -5.02
N LYS A 45 -4.95 -12.29 -4.73
CA LYS A 45 -3.86 -12.40 -5.71
C LYS A 45 -4.14 -13.58 -6.64
N THR A 46 -4.10 -13.33 -7.95
CA THR A 46 -4.26 -14.35 -8.99
C THR A 46 -2.91 -14.92 -9.41
N SER A 47 -2.92 -16.09 -10.07
CA SER A 47 -1.71 -16.71 -10.63
C SER A 47 -1.02 -15.83 -11.68
N GLY A 48 -1.76 -14.96 -12.37
CA GLY A 48 -1.24 -14.01 -13.34
C GLY A 48 -0.76 -12.69 -12.72
N GLY A 49 -0.43 -12.65 -11.43
CA GLY A 49 0.17 -11.48 -10.79
C GLY A 49 -0.79 -10.32 -10.49
N ASN A 50 -2.09 -10.47 -10.71
CA ASN A 50 -3.06 -9.39 -10.47
C ASN A 50 -3.73 -9.50 -9.10
N LEU A 51 -4.00 -8.35 -8.48
CA LEU A 51 -4.84 -8.19 -7.29
C LEU A 51 -6.30 -7.91 -7.70
N ILE A 52 -7.25 -8.64 -7.12
CA ILE A 52 -8.66 -8.55 -7.50
C ILE A 52 -9.56 -8.30 -6.29
N VAL A 53 -10.45 -7.31 -6.39
CA VAL A 53 -11.60 -7.12 -5.49
C VAL A 53 -12.89 -7.21 -6.30
N THR A 54 -13.74 -8.18 -5.99
CA THR A 54 -15.02 -8.36 -6.71
C THR A 54 -16.13 -7.45 -6.17
N THR A 55 -17.23 -7.32 -6.91
CA THR A 55 -18.39 -6.53 -6.45
C THR A 55 -18.96 -7.02 -5.11
N PRO A 56 -19.10 -8.35 -4.86
CA PRO A 56 -19.45 -8.86 -3.53
C PRO A 56 -18.46 -8.45 -2.43
N ASP A 57 -17.15 -8.56 -2.68
CA ASP A 57 -16.14 -8.18 -1.68
C ASP A 57 -16.20 -6.66 -1.39
N ALA A 58 -16.37 -5.83 -2.42
CA ALA A 58 -16.55 -4.39 -2.27
C ALA A 58 -17.86 -4.03 -1.54
N ALA A 59 -18.93 -4.80 -1.74
CA ALA A 59 -20.17 -4.64 -0.99
C ALA A 59 -19.98 -4.95 0.50
N ASN A 60 -19.22 -6.01 0.83
CA ASN A 60 -18.87 -6.34 2.22
C ASN A 60 -18.08 -5.21 2.88
N ILE A 61 -17.10 -4.61 2.21
CA ILE A 61 -16.37 -3.42 2.71
C ILE A 61 -17.33 -2.29 3.05
N LEU A 62 -18.30 -2.00 2.18
CA LEU A 62 -19.29 -0.95 2.42
C LEU A 62 -20.29 -1.31 3.54
N ALA A 63 -20.64 -2.58 3.68
CA ALA A 63 -21.52 -3.08 4.73
C ALA A 63 -20.87 -2.94 6.11
N GLU A 64 -19.61 -3.38 6.23
CA GLU A 64 -18.82 -3.26 7.46
C GLU A 64 -18.62 -1.79 7.86
N ALA A 65 -18.47 -0.89 6.89
CA ALA A 65 -18.42 0.56 7.11
C ALA A 65 -19.78 1.21 7.44
N GLY A 66 -20.88 0.45 7.47
CA GLY A 66 -22.24 0.97 7.73
C GLY A 66 -22.77 1.90 6.62
N VAL A 67 -22.23 1.84 5.41
CA VAL A 67 -22.60 2.73 4.31
C VAL A 67 -23.66 2.08 3.43
N LYS A 68 -24.80 2.77 3.25
CA LYS A 68 -25.87 2.31 2.38
C LYS A 68 -25.39 2.11 0.94
N HIS A 69 -25.62 0.91 0.42
CA HIS A 69 -25.27 0.50 -0.92
C HIS A 69 -26.27 -0.54 -1.46
N ASP A 70 -26.31 -0.65 -2.77
CA ASP A 70 -26.92 -1.73 -3.55
C ASP A 70 -25.90 -2.16 -4.62
N ASN A 71 -26.18 -3.21 -5.38
CA ASN A 71 -25.23 -3.76 -6.36
C ASN A 71 -24.73 -2.71 -7.38
N GLU A 72 -25.64 -1.94 -7.97
CA GLU A 72 -25.30 -0.92 -8.97
C GLU A 72 -24.55 0.27 -8.37
N THR A 73 -24.90 0.63 -7.14
CA THR A 73 -24.20 1.64 -6.36
C THR A 73 -22.78 1.21 -6.02
N THR A 74 -22.58 -0.05 -5.64
CA THR A 74 -21.23 -0.61 -5.41
C THR A 74 -20.41 -0.57 -6.70
N LYS A 75 -20.96 -1.01 -7.83
CA LYS A 75 -20.27 -0.90 -9.14
C LYS A 75 -19.91 0.54 -9.50
N ARG A 76 -20.81 1.50 -9.27
CA ARG A 76 -20.52 2.93 -9.51
C ARG A 76 -19.43 3.44 -8.58
N ALA A 77 -19.39 3.00 -7.33
CA ALA A 77 -18.31 3.34 -6.40
C ALA A 77 -16.97 2.74 -6.84
N MET A 78 -16.95 1.48 -7.29
CA MET A 78 -15.76 0.82 -7.86
C MET A 78 -15.24 1.56 -9.10
N ARG A 79 -16.12 1.93 -10.06
CA ARG A 79 -15.72 2.79 -11.20
C ARG A 79 -15.10 4.11 -10.75
N PHE A 80 -15.62 4.69 -9.66
CA PHE A 80 -15.09 5.93 -9.10
C PHE A 80 -13.70 5.73 -8.48
N VAL A 81 -13.45 4.57 -7.85
CA VAL A 81 -12.11 4.20 -7.37
C VAL A 81 -11.14 4.10 -8.55
N ALA A 82 -11.47 3.31 -9.58
CA ALA A 82 -10.63 3.15 -10.76
C ALA A 82 -10.29 4.49 -11.42
N ARG A 83 -11.31 5.33 -11.66
CA ARG A 83 -11.12 6.67 -12.25
C ARG A 83 -10.18 7.57 -11.44
N LEU A 84 -10.17 7.45 -10.11
CA LEU A 84 -9.33 8.30 -9.25
C LEU A 84 -7.96 7.71 -8.96
N SER A 85 -7.71 6.48 -9.39
CA SER A 85 -6.42 5.79 -9.26
C SER A 85 -5.45 6.09 -10.42
N GLY A 86 -5.81 6.99 -11.34
CA GLY A 86 -4.88 7.54 -12.34
C GLY A 86 -4.37 8.93 -11.95
N ASN A 87 -3.39 9.44 -12.70
CA ASN A 87 -2.78 10.73 -12.43
C ASN A 87 -3.80 11.90 -12.56
N ARG A 88 -3.59 12.97 -11.77
CA ARG A 88 -4.45 14.15 -11.73
C ARG A 88 -4.34 14.99 -13.00
N ASP A 89 -3.15 15.02 -13.58
CA ASP A 89 -2.75 16.00 -14.59
C ASP A 89 -2.99 15.54 -16.03
N ASP A 90 -3.25 14.24 -16.22
CA ASP A 90 -3.72 13.71 -17.50
C ASP A 90 -4.82 12.65 -17.30
N PRO A 91 -6.10 13.03 -17.42
CA PRO A 91 -7.23 12.09 -17.33
C PRO A 91 -7.31 11.10 -18.50
N ASN A 92 -6.45 11.25 -19.52
CA ASN A 92 -6.27 10.31 -20.63
C ASN A 92 -4.98 9.47 -20.50
N HIS A 93 -4.18 9.65 -19.44
CA HIS A 93 -3.06 8.76 -19.18
C HIS A 93 -3.62 7.36 -18.93
N GLU A 94 -3.33 6.44 -19.85
CA GLU A 94 -3.96 5.11 -19.92
C GLU A 94 -3.57 4.19 -18.74
N GLU A 95 -2.71 4.66 -17.83
CA GLU A 95 -2.15 3.92 -16.71
C GLU A 95 -2.90 4.27 -15.42
N HIS A 96 -4.10 3.71 -15.28
CA HIS A 96 -4.79 3.67 -13.99
C HIS A 96 -4.25 2.52 -13.14
N LEU A 97 -3.76 2.80 -11.93
CA LEU A 97 -3.26 1.79 -11.00
C LEU A 97 -4.30 0.69 -10.71
N ILE A 98 -5.58 1.07 -10.67
CA ILE A 98 -6.71 0.13 -10.58
C ILE A 98 -7.64 0.31 -11.78
N ARG A 99 -7.89 -0.79 -12.48
CA ARG A 99 -8.87 -0.87 -13.56
C ARG A 99 -10.19 -1.44 -13.06
N PHE A 100 -11.31 -1.00 -13.64
CA PHE A 100 -12.62 -1.58 -13.40
C PHE A 100 -13.02 -2.48 -14.57
N GLU A 101 -13.27 -3.75 -14.29
CA GLU A 101 -13.82 -4.69 -15.25
C GLU A 101 -15.30 -4.96 -14.93
N PRO A 102 -16.23 -4.72 -15.87
CA PRO A 102 -17.68 -4.78 -15.60
C PRO A 102 -18.23 -6.19 -15.35
N GLY A 103 -17.44 -7.24 -15.60
CA GLY A 103 -17.88 -8.63 -15.52
C GLY A 103 -18.93 -9.01 -16.57
N GLU A 104 -19.28 -10.29 -16.64
CA GLU A 104 -20.33 -10.81 -17.51
C GLU A 104 -21.55 -11.25 -16.70
N ARG A 105 -22.74 -10.79 -17.12
CA ARG A 105 -24.00 -11.12 -16.45
C ARG A 105 -24.18 -12.63 -16.33
N GLY A 106 -24.30 -13.13 -15.09
CA GLY A 106 -24.53 -14.54 -14.79
C GLY A 106 -23.28 -15.43 -14.90
N LYS A 107 -22.11 -14.89 -15.21
CA LYS A 107 -20.86 -15.64 -15.36
C LYS A 107 -19.75 -15.13 -14.44
N SER A 108 -19.56 -13.82 -14.38
CA SER A 108 -18.51 -13.22 -13.56
C SER A 108 -18.97 -11.90 -12.94
N PRO A 109 -18.69 -11.65 -11.64
CA PRO A 109 -18.98 -10.37 -11.03
C PRO A 109 -18.05 -9.29 -11.62
N ALA A 110 -18.51 -8.04 -11.61
CA ALA A 110 -17.61 -6.92 -11.88
C ALA A 110 -16.50 -6.88 -10.83
N ARG A 111 -15.30 -6.42 -11.19
CA ARG A 111 -14.13 -6.46 -10.34
C ARG A 111 -13.22 -5.26 -10.56
N LEU A 112 -12.50 -4.89 -9.50
CA LEU A 112 -11.34 -4.02 -9.55
C LEU A 112 -10.10 -4.89 -9.72
N VAL A 113 -9.20 -4.48 -10.61
CA VAL A 113 -7.98 -5.23 -10.96
C VAL A 113 -6.79 -4.28 -10.95
N ALA A 114 -5.73 -4.67 -10.27
CA ALA A 114 -4.44 -3.98 -10.28
C ALA A 114 -3.32 -4.99 -10.53
N ASP A 115 -2.22 -4.57 -11.15
CA ASP A 115 -0.98 -5.36 -11.11
C ASP A 115 -0.44 -5.36 -9.68
N ALA A 116 -0.05 -6.53 -9.16
CA ALA A 116 0.40 -6.62 -7.77
C ALA A 116 1.74 -5.92 -7.56
N GLY A 117 2.66 -5.99 -8.51
CA GLY A 117 3.97 -5.35 -8.40
C GLY A 117 3.85 -3.83 -8.42
N GLU A 118 3.09 -3.31 -9.39
CA GLU A 118 2.82 -1.87 -9.51
C GLU A 118 2.11 -1.32 -8.26
N PHE A 119 1.09 -2.03 -7.77
CA PHE A 119 0.35 -1.60 -6.57
C PHE A 119 1.21 -1.67 -5.30
N GLU A 120 2.04 -2.71 -5.15
CA GLU A 120 2.95 -2.85 -4.00
C GLU A 120 4.04 -1.76 -4.02
N GLN A 121 4.60 -1.45 -5.19
CA GLN A 121 5.55 -0.35 -5.36
C GLN A 121 4.92 0.98 -4.95
N PHE A 122 3.75 1.29 -5.52
CA PHE A 122 3.00 2.49 -5.18
C PHE A 122 2.68 2.60 -3.68
N ALA A 123 2.29 1.49 -3.04
CA ALA A 123 1.97 1.47 -1.62
C ALA A 123 3.20 1.77 -0.75
N ARG A 124 4.39 1.27 -1.14
CA ARG A 124 5.66 1.55 -0.44
C ARG A 124 6.05 3.02 -0.59
N GLU A 125 6.00 3.57 -1.80
CA GLU A 125 6.28 4.98 -2.08
C GLU A 125 5.34 5.91 -1.30
N ALA A 126 4.04 5.60 -1.31
CA ALA A 126 3.04 6.38 -0.60
C ALA A 126 3.13 6.30 0.94
N SER A 127 3.75 5.23 1.47
CA SER A 127 4.05 5.11 2.91
C SER A 127 5.31 5.88 3.32
N GLY A 128 6.06 6.46 2.36
CA GLY A 128 7.34 7.10 2.62
C GLY A 128 8.44 6.11 2.99
N MET A 129 8.31 4.84 2.58
CA MET A 129 9.35 3.84 2.79
C MET A 129 10.35 4.01 1.66
N ASP A 130 11.41 4.75 1.98
CA ASP A 130 12.53 5.14 1.12
C ASP A 130 12.98 3.97 0.22
N VAL A 131 12.62 4.04 -1.06
CA VAL A 131 13.34 3.31 -2.11
C VAL A 131 14.62 4.10 -2.32
N THR A 132 15.58 3.89 -1.42
CA THR A 132 16.97 4.15 -1.74
C THR A 132 17.27 3.28 -2.94
N ASP A 133 17.44 3.98 -4.06
CA ASP A 133 18.05 3.49 -5.27
C ASP A 133 19.26 2.65 -4.85
N SER A 134 19.16 1.33 -4.98
CA SER A 134 20.35 0.50 -5.05
C SER A 134 20.92 0.68 -6.46
N GLU A 135 21.33 1.91 -6.76
CA GLU A 135 22.28 2.17 -7.82
C GLU A 135 23.61 1.63 -7.31
N ASN A 136 24.07 0.55 -7.96
CA ASN A 136 25.46 0.16 -7.96
C ASN A 136 26.32 1.39 -8.24
N ASP A 137 27.03 1.90 -7.24
CA ASP A 137 28.20 2.74 -7.45
C ASP A 137 29.43 1.98 -6.95
N GLU A 138 30.09 1.34 -7.90
CA GLU A 138 31.45 0.82 -7.73
C GLU A 138 32.37 1.99 -7.40
N THR A 139 32.78 2.12 -6.13
CA THR A 139 33.96 2.92 -5.79
C THR A 139 34.94 2.12 -4.94
N ASP A 140 35.86 1.53 -5.70
CA ASP A 140 37.21 1.15 -5.32
C ASP A 140 37.89 2.28 -4.52
N THR A 141 38.22 2.07 -3.24
CA THR A 141 39.25 2.84 -2.53
C THR A 141 39.93 2.00 -1.43
N GLN A 142 41.04 1.40 -1.84
CA GLN A 142 42.36 1.42 -1.18
C GLN A 142 42.48 1.00 0.29
N ASP A 143 43.05 -0.20 0.44
CA ASP A 143 44.00 -0.61 1.46
C ASP A 143 45.04 0.49 1.75
N ASP A 144 45.07 1.00 2.99
CA ASP A 144 46.26 1.61 3.58
C ASP A 144 46.34 1.14 5.05
N SER A 145 47.32 0.27 5.27
CA SER A 145 47.84 -0.11 6.57
C SER A 145 48.51 1.10 7.24
N ASP A 146 48.34 1.28 8.56
CA ASP A 146 49.48 1.38 9.47
C ASP A 146 49.08 1.44 10.96
N ASP A 147 49.94 0.79 11.73
CA ASP A 147 50.03 0.62 13.19
C ASP A 147 49.77 1.88 14.05
N ILE A 148 49.22 1.68 15.25
CA ILE A 148 49.91 2.04 16.51
C ILE A 148 49.28 1.34 17.73
N VAL A 149 50.18 0.63 18.41
CA VAL A 149 50.14 -0.11 19.67
C VAL A 149 49.84 0.72 20.93
N GLY A 150 49.27 0.05 21.95
CA GLY A 150 49.22 0.50 23.34
C GLY A 150 48.04 -0.10 24.11
N ALA A 151 48.06 -1.41 24.43
CA ALA A 151 48.56 -1.95 25.69
C ALA A 151 47.84 -1.38 26.93
N GLU A 152 46.82 -2.11 27.42
CA GLU A 152 46.78 -2.61 28.81
C GLU A 152 46.02 -3.95 28.79
N ALA A 153 46.70 -4.98 29.28
CA ALA A 153 46.22 -6.34 29.44
C ALA A 153 45.80 -6.56 30.90
N ASP A 154 44.92 -7.56 31.07
CA ASP A 154 44.82 -8.44 32.25
C ASP A 154 44.30 -7.76 33.54
N GLU A 155 43.30 -8.24 34.26
CA GLU A 155 43.01 -9.55 34.86
C GLU A 155 41.57 -9.44 35.43
N GLN A 156 40.73 -10.44 35.69
CA GLN A 156 40.75 -11.90 35.69
C GLN A 156 39.28 -12.32 36.01
N MET A 157 38.86 -13.49 35.52
CA MET A 157 38.11 -14.56 36.23
C MET A 157 36.77 -14.17 36.92
N ASP A 158 35.65 -14.88 36.79
CA ASP A 158 35.48 -16.31 36.76
C ASP A 158 34.02 -16.62 36.37
N THR A 159 33.89 -17.65 35.56
CA THR A 159 32.81 -18.64 35.49
C THR A 159 31.96 -18.73 36.76
N LEU A 160 30.64 -18.90 36.61
CA LEU A 160 29.94 -20.08 37.15
C LEU A 160 28.50 -20.15 36.62
N LEU A 161 28.21 -21.28 35.98
CA LEU A 161 26.87 -21.84 35.81
C LEU A 161 26.20 -22.04 37.18
N ASN A 162 24.88 -21.89 37.29
CA ASN A 162 24.01 -23.05 37.49
C ASN A 162 22.53 -22.73 37.27
N ALA A 163 21.85 -23.70 36.67
CA ALA A 163 20.41 -23.85 36.62
C ALA A 163 19.82 -24.03 38.03
N THR A 164 18.55 -23.66 38.22
CA THR A 164 17.45 -24.60 38.55
C THR A 164 16.10 -23.91 38.69
N THR A 165 15.13 -24.49 38.00
CA THR A 165 13.69 -24.52 38.25
C THR A 165 13.31 -24.74 39.72
N GLU A 166 12.25 -24.06 40.18
CA GLU A 166 11.27 -24.35 41.25
C GLU A 166 10.76 -22.99 41.78
N GLY A 167 9.50 -22.68 42.05
CA GLY A 167 8.25 -23.41 42.12
C GLY A 167 7.28 -22.54 42.96
N SER A 168 5.98 -22.58 42.67
CA SER A 168 4.83 -22.49 43.59
C SER A 168 3.53 -22.47 42.81
#